data_AF-A0A2W7BQV1-F1
#
_entry.id   AF-A0A2W7BQV1-F1
#
_cell.length_a   1.000
_cell.length_b   1.000
_cell.length_c   1.000
_cell.angle_alpha   90.00
_cell.angle_beta   90.00
_cell.angle_gamma   90.00
#
_symmetry.space_group_name_H-M   'P 1'
#
loop_
_entity.id
_entity.type
_entity.pdbx_description
1 polymer ?
#
loop_
_entity_poly.entity_id
_entity_poly.type
_entity_poly.pdbx_seq_one_letter_code
_entity_poly.pdbx_strand_id
1 'polypeptide(L)'
;MNIIDNLLRDGDNLYDQWNLTDIPFAESAEKLDRLAQVFTGREAELSQVVNLLRSRDAKSILVYGWIGIGKTAFVRLLLEGLKRSLGDRVLTARIKLEANTDLSTAALIALARQMPNDEWAQYQLNCMGLRSSLPLRSRKTTAGADMGFKATVEESTVAPEAPQFPTLSFEDLLDRALQKHERVIIAIDDLDKQDPARARQLLLNAQGLLKGRAWFLLTGHP
;
A
#
# COMPACT_ATOMS: atom_id res chain seq x y z
N MET A 1 -50.14 -15.14 -6.48
CA MET A 1 -49.10 -14.17 -6.09
C MET A 1 -48.48 -14.67 -4.80
N ASN A 2 -47.16 -14.91 -4.78
CA ASN A 2 -46.50 -15.62 -3.70
C ASN A 2 -46.14 -14.65 -2.56
N ILE A 3 -46.15 -15.11 -1.31
CA ILE A 3 -45.83 -14.28 -0.12
C ILE A 3 -44.43 -13.67 -0.23
N ILE A 4 -43.51 -14.41 -0.85
CA ILE A 4 -42.13 -13.98 -1.12
C ILE A 4 -42.11 -12.78 -2.09
N ASP A 5 -42.97 -12.77 -3.11
CA ASP A 5 -43.02 -11.67 -4.09
C ASP A 5 -43.49 -10.36 -3.47
N ASN A 6 -44.39 -10.44 -2.48
CA ASN A 6 -44.87 -9.26 -1.73
C ASN A 6 -43.80 -8.76 -0.74
N LEU A 7 -43.11 -9.66 -0.03
CA LEU A 7 -42.04 -9.29 0.91
C LEU A 7 -40.83 -8.66 0.22
N LEU A 8 -40.47 -9.12 -0.99
CA LEU A 8 -39.37 -8.54 -1.76
C LEU A 8 -39.71 -7.12 -2.25
N ARG A 9 -40.96 -6.90 -2.69
CA ARG A 9 -41.45 -5.57 -3.06
C ARG A 9 -41.48 -4.59 -1.88
N ASP A 10 -41.85 -5.06 -0.70
CA ASP A 10 -41.84 -4.24 0.52
C ASP A 10 -40.40 -3.92 0.96
N GLY A 11 -39.46 -4.83 0.72
CA GLY A 11 -38.02 -4.64 0.99
C GLY A 11 -37.36 -3.57 0.12
N ASP A 12 -37.68 -3.52 -1.18
CA ASP A 12 -37.16 -2.50 -2.11
C ASP A 12 -37.58 -1.08 -1.67
N ASN A 13 -38.80 -0.94 -1.15
CA ASN A 13 -39.34 0.32 -0.66
C ASN A 13 -38.67 0.81 0.65
N LEU A 14 -38.08 -0.12 1.42
CA LEU A 14 -37.41 0.19 2.70
C LEU A 14 -36.07 0.89 2.49
N TYR A 15 -35.29 0.46 1.48
CA TYR A 15 -33.99 1.06 1.16
C TYR A 15 -34.14 2.48 0.61
N ASP A 16 -35.15 2.71 -0.22
CA ASP A 16 -35.50 4.04 -0.72
C ASP A 16 -35.96 4.97 0.41
N GLN A 17 -36.76 4.47 1.37
CA GLN A 17 -37.15 5.23 2.57
C GLN A 17 -35.96 5.59 3.46
N TRP A 18 -34.92 4.75 3.48
CA TRP A 18 -33.68 5.01 4.22
C TRP A 18 -32.66 5.82 3.39
N ASN A 19 -33.03 6.25 2.18
CA ASN A 19 -32.17 6.97 1.24
C ASN A 19 -30.87 6.22 0.94
N LEU A 20 -30.91 4.89 0.97
CA LEU A 20 -29.80 4.00 0.69
C LEU A 20 -29.82 3.61 -0.80
N THR A 21 -29.23 4.46 -1.63
CA THR A 21 -29.08 4.18 -3.08
C THR A 21 -28.07 3.07 -3.39
N ASP A 22 -27.24 2.70 -2.41
CA ASP A 22 -26.25 1.63 -2.45
C ASP A 22 -26.18 0.94 -1.07
N ILE A 23 -25.93 -0.37 -1.05
CA ILE A 23 -25.79 -1.14 0.18
C ILE A 23 -24.46 -0.76 0.86
N PRO A 24 -24.46 -0.11 2.04
CA PRO A 24 -23.22 0.32 2.71
C PRO A 24 -22.52 -0.83 3.44
N PHE A 25 -23.13 -2.02 3.47
CA PHE A 25 -22.64 -3.20 4.17
C PHE A 25 -21.71 -3.99 3.27
N ALA A 26 -20.41 -3.69 3.37
CA ALA A 26 -19.36 -4.51 2.77
C ALA A 26 -18.50 -5.16 3.86
N GLU A 27 -18.11 -6.40 3.64
CA GLU A 27 -17.20 -7.14 4.54
C GLU A 27 -15.83 -6.47 4.68
N SER A 28 -15.44 -5.63 3.72
CA SER A 28 -14.14 -4.98 3.70
C SER A 28 -14.24 -3.55 3.19
N ALA A 29 -13.49 -2.66 3.84
CA ALA A 29 -13.32 -1.28 3.42
C ALA A 29 -12.81 -1.13 1.98
N GLU A 30 -12.15 -2.16 1.42
CA GLU A 30 -11.63 -2.16 0.04
C GLU A 30 -12.73 -2.28 -1.01
N LYS A 31 -13.86 -2.89 -0.66
CA LYS A 31 -14.99 -3.09 -1.57
C LYS A 31 -15.93 -1.86 -1.63
N LEU A 32 -15.65 -0.82 -0.83
CA LEU A 32 -16.46 0.39 -0.76
C LEU A 32 -15.91 1.47 -1.70
N ASP A 33 -16.65 1.76 -2.77
CA ASP A 33 -16.32 2.85 -3.70
C ASP A 33 -16.60 4.23 -3.10
N ARG A 34 -17.54 4.32 -2.15
CA ARG A 34 -17.96 5.56 -1.48
C ARG A 34 -17.62 5.57 0.00
N LEU A 35 -16.40 5.14 0.35
CA LEU A 35 -15.95 5.06 1.75
C LEU A 35 -16.21 6.35 2.55
N ALA A 36 -15.98 7.51 1.94
CA ALA A 36 -16.19 8.81 2.60
C ALA A 36 -17.65 9.11 2.98
N GLN A 37 -18.63 8.45 2.36
CA GLN A 37 -20.06 8.64 2.68
C GLN A 37 -20.52 7.78 3.86
N VAL A 38 -19.83 6.67 4.11
CA VAL A 38 -20.20 5.69 5.15
C VAL A 38 -19.27 5.73 6.35
N PHE A 39 -18.11 6.38 6.24
CA PHE A 39 -17.16 6.55 7.33
C PHE A 39 -17.50 7.77 8.18
N THR A 40 -17.99 7.55 9.40
CA THR A 40 -18.55 8.58 10.29
C THR A 40 -17.92 8.55 11.69
N GLY A 41 -17.98 9.67 12.41
CA GLY A 41 -17.71 9.72 13.86
C GLY A 41 -16.24 9.58 14.26
N ARG A 42 -15.32 9.89 13.34
CA ARG A 42 -13.86 9.79 13.52
C ARG A 42 -13.11 11.06 13.11
N GLU A 43 -13.81 12.18 13.07
CA GLU A 43 -13.29 13.47 12.63
C GLU A 43 -12.20 13.98 13.58
N ALA A 44 -12.32 13.69 14.88
CA ALA A 44 -11.31 14.05 15.87
C ALA A 44 -9.99 13.30 15.62
N GLU A 45 -10.03 11.99 15.41
CA GLU A 45 -8.86 11.17 15.11
C GLU A 45 -8.24 11.55 13.75
N LEU A 46 -9.07 11.82 12.74
CA LEU A 46 -8.60 12.31 11.43
C LEU A 46 -7.87 13.64 11.59
N SER A 47 -8.45 14.58 12.33
CA SER A 47 -7.84 15.90 12.59
C SER A 47 -6.47 15.77 13.28
N GLN A 48 -6.35 14.89 14.27
CA GLN A 48 -5.09 14.63 14.95
C GLN A 48 -4.02 14.11 13.97
N VAL A 49 -4.35 13.09 13.18
CA VAL A 49 -3.39 12.49 12.23
C VAL A 49 -3.02 13.48 11.12
N VAL A 50 -3.97 14.23 10.58
CA VAL A 50 -3.70 15.28 9.58
C VAL A 50 -2.74 16.32 10.13
N ASN A 51 -2.92 16.76 11.37
CA ASN A 51 -2.00 17.71 12.01
C ASN A 51 -0.59 17.12 12.21
N LEU A 52 -0.48 15.84 12.56
CA LEU A 52 0.81 15.15 12.63
C LEU A 52 1.49 15.08 11.27
N LEU A 53 0.75 14.80 10.20
CA LEU A 53 1.29 14.71 8.84
C LEU A 53 1.64 16.08 8.24
N ARG A 54 1.20 17.19 8.83
CA ARG A 54 1.60 18.55 8.42
C ARG A 54 3.01 18.93 8.89
N SER A 55 3.60 18.22 9.86
CA SER A 55 4.96 18.53 10.32
C SER A 55 5.99 18.37 9.20
N ARG A 56 7.12 19.08 9.34
CA ARG A 56 8.25 18.96 8.41
C ARG A 56 8.97 17.61 8.54
N ASP A 57 9.02 17.08 9.75
CA ASP A 57 9.69 15.81 10.01
C ASP A 57 8.79 14.62 9.71
N ALA A 58 9.42 13.58 9.17
CA ALA A 58 8.80 12.28 8.97
C ALA A 58 8.39 11.66 10.31
N LYS A 59 7.19 11.06 10.34
CA LYS A 59 6.63 10.44 11.54
C LYS A 59 6.09 9.06 11.23
N SER A 60 6.35 8.15 12.16
CA SER A 60 5.69 6.85 12.22
C SER A 60 4.52 6.93 13.20
N ILE A 61 3.31 6.67 12.71
CA ILE A 61 2.05 6.80 13.45
C ILE A 61 1.42 5.42 13.58
N LEU A 62 1.08 5.04 14.81
CA LEU A 62 0.33 3.83 15.10
C LEU A 62 -1.16 4.14 15.23
N VAL A 63 -1.96 3.61 14.32
CA VAL A 63 -3.44 3.61 14.38
C VAL A 63 -3.86 2.39 15.18
N TYR A 64 -4.20 2.61 16.45
CA TYR A 64 -4.42 1.54 17.42
C TYR A 64 -5.89 1.39 17.80
N GLY A 65 -6.38 0.16 17.88
CA GLY A 65 -7.74 -0.12 18.33
C GLY A 65 -8.18 -1.56 18.07
N TRP A 66 -9.34 -1.93 18.59
CA TRP A 66 -9.91 -3.27 18.44
C TRP A 66 -10.11 -3.68 16.97
N ILE A 67 -10.18 -4.99 16.73
CA ILE A 67 -10.51 -5.56 15.42
C ILE A 67 -11.94 -5.16 15.05
N GLY A 68 -12.19 -4.85 13.77
CA GLY A 68 -13.52 -4.47 13.27
C GLY A 68 -13.92 -3.01 13.48
N ILE A 69 -13.11 -2.20 14.19
CA ILE A 69 -13.44 -0.79 14.48
C ILE A 69 -13.21 0.18 13.31
N GLY A 70 -12.78 -0.33 12.15
CA GLY A 70 -12.59 0.47 10.93
C GLY A 70 -11.20 1.09 10.75
N LYS A 71 -10.13 0.56 11.38
CA LYS A 71 -8.75 1.08 11.21
C LYS A 71 -8.30 1.11 9.74
N THR A 72 -8.55 0.02 9.02
CA THR A 72 -8.25 -0.10 7.58
C THR A 72 -9.01 0.94 6.75
N ALA A 73 -10.28 1.18 7.07
CA ALA A 73 -11.10 2.22 6.45
C ALA A 73 -10.54 3.62 6.75
N PHE A 74 -10.19 3.88 8.00
CA PHE A 74 -9.58 5.13 8.44
C PHE A 74 -8.30 5.44 7.65
N VAL A 75 -7.38 4.46 7.57
CA VAL A 75 -6.12 4.61 6.83
C VAL A 75 -6.37 4.85 5.34
N ARG A 76 -7.28 4.07 4.73
CA ARG A 76 -7.65 4.25 3.31
C ARG A 76 -8.19 5.65 3.04
N LEU A 77 -9.17 6.09 3.84
CA LEU A 77 -9.79 7.41 3.69
C LEU A 77 -8.77 8.54 3.84
N LEU A 78 -7.86 8.40 4.81
CA LEU A 78 -6.79 9.36 5.03
C LEU A 78 -5.86 9.47 3.82
N LEU A 79 -5.38 8.34 3.28
CA LEU A 79 -4.51 8.34 2.11
C LEU A 79 -5.21 8.92 0.87
N GLU A 80 -6.46 8.54 0.63
CA GLU A 80 -7.27 9.09 -0.47
C GLU A 80 -7.48 10.61 -0.32
N GLY A 81 -7.76 11.08 0.89
CA GLY A 81 -7.89 12.50 1.21
C GLY A 81 -6.60 13.28 1.00
N LEU A 82 -5.46 12.73 1.41
CA LEU A 82 -4.14 13.34 1.22
C LEU A 82 -3.76 13.41 -0.26
N LYS A 83 -3.94 12.33 -1.02
CA LYS A 83 -3.69 12.29 -2.45
C LYS A 83 -4.57 13.31 -3.19
N ARG A 84 -5.85 13.42 -2.82
CA ARG A 84 -6.78 14.41 -3.40
C ARG A 84 -6.36 15.85 -3.10
N SER A 85 -5.89 16.12 -1.89
CA SER A 85 -5.59 17.48 -1.43
C SER A 85 -4.21 17.99 -1.84
N LEU A 86 -3.23 17.09 -1.91
CA LEU A 86 -1.82 17.43 -2.17
C LEU A 86 -1.36 17.04 -3.58
N GLY A 87 -2.14 16.22 -4.31
CA GLY A 87 -1.84 15.79 -5.67
C GLY A 87 -0.45 15.15 -5.78
N ASP A 88 0.30 15.55 -6.79
CA ASP A 88 1.63 15.01 -7.08
C ASP A 88 2.70 15.38 -6.03
N ARG A 89 2.40 16.28 -5.09
CA ARG A 89 3.34 16.60 -4.00
C ARG A 89 3.50 15.44 -3.02
N VAL A 90 2.57 14.48 -2.99
CA VAL A 90 2.62 13.33 -2.09
C VAL A 90 2.49 12.02 -2.85
N LEU A 91 3.37 11.07 -2.54
CA LEU A 91 3.20 9.67 -2.93
C LEU A 91 2.60 8.91 -1.75
N THR A 92 1.48 8.24 -1.98
CA THR A 92 0.83 7.40 -0.97
C THR A 92 0.90 5.94 -1.39
N ALA A 93 1.36 5.08 -0.50
CA ALA A 93 1.45 3.64 -0.71
C ALA A 93 0.76 2.91 0.44
N ARG A 94 0.16 1.76 0.15
CA ARG A 94 -0.53 0.93 1.14
C ARG A 94 -0.28 -0.55 0.86
N ILE A 95 -0.07 -1.32 1.90
CA ILE A 95 0.08 -2.77 1.83
C ILE A 95 -0.48 -3.43 3.10
N LYS A 96 -0.97 -4.66 2.97
CA LYS A 96 -1.27 -5.51 4.12
C LYS A 96 -0.02 -6.31 4.48
N LEU A 97 0.29 -6.39 5.76
CA LEU A 97 1.43 -7.17 6.23
C LEU A 97 1.13 -8.66 6.14
N GLU A 98 1.87 -9.35 5.28
CA GLU A 98 1.79 -10.80 5.16
C GLU A 98 2.50 -11.49 6.34
N ALA A 99 1.99 -12.68 6.72
CA ALA A 99 2.39 -13.39 7.93
C ALA A 99 3.89 -13.77 7.99
N ASN A 100 4.63 -13.74 6.88
CA ASN A 100 6.06 -14.08 6.84
C ASN A 100 6.94 -12.97 6.28
N THR A 101 6.42 -11.74 6.21
CA THR A 101 7.13 -10.60 5.62
C THR A 101 7.56 -9.63 6.71
N ASP A 102 8.78 -9.09 6.59
CA ASP A 102 9.25 -8.02 7.46
C ASP A 102 8.74 -6.64 7.00
N LEU A 103 8.81 -5.63 7.88
CA LEU A 103 8.29 -4.29 7.57
C LEU A 103 9.06 -3.58 6.46
N SER A 104 10.37 -3.81 6.32
CA SER A 104 11.18 -3.20 5.26
C SER A 104 10.80 -3.77 3.90
N THR A 105 10.65 -5.10 3.80
CA THR A 105 10.16 -5.76 2.58
C THR A 105 8.75 -5.31 2.24
N ALA A 106 7.85 -5.22 3.23
CA ALA A 106 6.49 -4.71 2.99
C ALA A 106 6.50 -3.26 2.48
N ALA A 107 7.29 -2.38 3.10
CA ALA A 107 7.44 -0.99 2.68
C ALA A 107 8.03 -0.86 1.26
N LEU A 108 9.04 -1.67 0.95
CA LEU A 108 9.66 -1.77 -0.38
C LEU A 108 8.64 -2.16 -1.45
N ILE A 109 7.85 -3.21 -1.19
CA ILE A 109 6.80 -3.66 -2.11
C ILE A 109 5.75 -2.56 -2.29
N ALA A 110 5.31 -1.93 -1.19
CA ALA A 110 4.29 -0.89 -1.22
C ALA A 110 4.73 0.28 -2.09
N LEU A 111 5.95 0.77 -1.88
CA LEU A 111 6.52 1.89 -2.62
C LEU A 111 6.74 1.53 -4.10
N ALA A 112 7.34 0.38 -4.38
CA ALA A 112 7.65 -0.05 -5.73
C ALA A 112 6.38 -0.20 -6.61
N ARG A 113 5.26 -0.66 -6.03
CA ARG A 113 3.96 -0.72 -6.72
C ARG A 113 3.42 0.65 -7.13
N GLN A 114 3.78 1.70 -6.42
CA GLN A 114 3.37 3.08 -6.75
C GLN A 114 4.32 3.76 -7.75
N MET A 115 5.37 3.07 -8.18
CA MET A 115 6.37 3.57 -9.13
C MET A 115 6.45 2.68 -10.39
N PRO A 116 5.35 2.51 -11.16
CA PRO A 116 5.29 1.58 -12.30
C PRO A 116 6.31 1.90 -13.40
N ASN A 117 6.62 3.18 -13.59
CA ASN A 117 7.54 3.65 -14.62
C ASN A 117 9.02 3.71 -14.15
N ASP A 118 9.32 3.30 -12.92
CA ASP A 118 10.69 3.27 -12.41
C ASP A 118 11.28 1.87 -12.58
N GLU A 119 12.31 1.76 -13.43
CA GLU A 119 12.95 0.47 -13.75
C GLU A 119 13.49 -0.25 -12.51
N TRP A 120 14.03 0.49 -11.53
CA TRP A 120 14.55 -0.09 -10.29
C TRP A 120 13.40 -0.63 -9.43
N ALA A 121 12.31 0.11 -9.32
CA ALA A 121 11.12 -0.35 -8.60
C ALA A 121 10.56 -1.65 -9.21
N GLN A 122 10.46 -1.70 -10.54
CA GLN A 122 9.94 -2.87 -11.22
C GLN A 122 10.92 -4.05 -11.12
N TYR A 123 12.23 -3.81 -11.18
CA TYR A 123 13.25 -4.82 -10.92
C TYR A 123 13.07 -5.46 -9.54
N GLN A 124 12.91 -4.66 -8.49
CA GLN A 124 12.70 -5.17 -7.11
C GLN A 124 11.45 -6.04 -7.00
N LEU A 125 10.32 -5.62 -7.59
CA LEU A 125 9.09 -6.43 -7.60
C LEU A 125 9.30 -7.76 -8.31
N ASN A 126 9.96 -7.75 -9.46
CA ASN A 126 10.20 -8.96 -10.21
C ASN A 126 11.16 -9.92 -9.48
N CYS A 127 12.21 -9.41 -8.83
CA CYS A 127 13.14 -10.17 -7.99
C CYS A 127 12.43 -10.92 -6.85
N MET A 128 11.30 -10.39 -6.37
CA MET A 128 10.46 -11.03 -5.37
C MET A 128 9.39 -11.96 -5.96
N GLY A 129 9.36 -12.15 -7.28
CA GLY A 129 8.30 -12.91 -7.96
C GLY A 129 6.93 -12.25 -7.90
N LEU A 130 6.87 -10.94 -7.62
CA LEU A 130 5.62 -10.18 -7.54
C LEU A 130 5.26 -9.60 -8.91
N ARG A 131 3.97 -9.39 -9.16
CA ARG A 131 3.48 -8.76 -10.38
C ARG A 131 4.12 -7.37 -10.54
N SER A 132 4.86 -7.18 -11.62
CA SER A 132 5.44 -5.91 -12.06
C SER A 132 4.74 -5.42 -13.33
N SER A 133 4.86 -4.12 -13.59
CA SER A 133 4.38 -3.48 -14.82
C SER A 133 5.44 -3.46 -15.93
N LEU A 134 6.72 -3.69 -15.59
CA LEU A 134 7.83 -3.85 -16.54
C LEU A 134 8.49 -5.21 -16.30
N PRO A 135 8.50 -6.13 -17.29
CA PRO A 135 9.08 -7.46 -17.12
C PRO A 135 10.62 -7.41 -16.97
N LEU A 136 11.19 -8.36 -16.20
CA LEU A 136 12.65 -8.55 -16.12
C LEU A 136 13.22 -8.90 -17.49
N ARG A 137 14.04 -8.00 -18.03
CA ARG A 137 14.78 -8.23 -19.27
C ARG A 137 16.26 -8.24 -18.94
N SER A 138 16.93 -9.38 -19.11
CA SER A 138 18.39 -9.37 -19.28
C SER A 138 18.72 -9.33 -20.76
N ARG A 139 19.58 -8.37 -21.13
CA ARG A 139 20.18 -8.33 -22.46
C ARG A 139 21.58 -8.91 -22.35
N LYS A 140 21.81 -10.06 -22.97
CA LYS A 140 23.17 -10.53 -23.25
C LYS A 140 23.52 -10.11 -24.68
N THR A 141 24.54 -9.27 -24.81
CA THR A 141 25.10 -8.91 -26.12
C THR A 141 26.28 -9.83 -26.39
N THR A 142 26.08 -10.84 -27.22
CA THR A 142 27.16 -11.73 -27.66
C THR A 142 27.82 -11.10 -28.90
N ALA A 143 28.99 -10.50 -28.73
CA ALA A 143 29.79 -9.99 -29.85
C ALA A 143 30.62 -11.14 -30.43
N GLY A 144 30.17 -11.73 -31.55
CA GLY A 144 30.94 -12.71 -32.31
C GLY A 144 31.90 -12.01 -33.26
N ALA A 145 33.20 -12.28 -33.14
CA ALA A 145 34.21 -11.88 -34.09
C ALA A 145 34.24 -12.89 -35.26
N ASP A 146 33.31 -12.75 -36.19
CA ASP A 146 33.46 -13.34 -37.52
C ASP A 146 32.83 -12.40 -38.56
N MET A 147 33.45 -12.31 -39.73
CA MET A 147 33.24 -11.26 -40.74
C MET A 147 31.80 -11.18 -41.28
N GLY A 148 30.92 -10.50 -40.55
CA GLY A 148 29.55 -10.19 -40.96
C GLY A 148 28.71 -9.81 -39.75
N PHE A 149 28.43 -8.52 -39.59
CA PHE A 149 27.64 -7.97 -38.47
C PHE A 149 26.26 -8.66 -38.36
N LYS A 150 26.15 -9.69 -37.53
CA LYS A 150 24.89 -10.22 -37.00
C LYS A 150 24.89 -10.00 -35.50
N ALA A 151 24.31 -8.88 -35.08
CA ALA A 151 23.98 -8.65 -33.68
C ALA A 151 22.69 -9.41 -33.35
N THR A 152 22.80 -10.58 -32.74
CA THR A 152 21.67 -11.28 -32.12
C THR A 152 21.51 -10.77 -30.70
N VAL A 153 20.42 -10.05 -30.45
CA VAL A 153 20.00 -9.65 -29.10
C VAL A 153 19.14 -10.78 -28.54
N GLU A 154 19.70 -11.60 -27.66
CA GLU A 154 18.92 -12.57 -26.90
C GLU A 154 18.37 -11.87 -25.64
N GLU A 155 17.05 -11.76 -25.59
CA GLU A 155 16.30 -11.25 -24.45
C GLU A 155 15.83 -12.44 -23.61
N SER A 156 16.37 -12.60 -22.40
CA SER A 156 15.98 -13.71 -21.52
C SER A 156 15.44 -13.21 -20.18
N THR A 157 14.39 -13.87 -19.71
CA THR A 157 13.76 -13.63 -18.41
C THR A 157 14.65 -14.21 -17.31
N VAL A 158 15.15 -13.35 -16.42
CA VAL A 158 15.99 -13.75 -15.29
C VAL A 158 15.13 -14.38 -14.20
N ALA A 159 15.62 -15.46 -13.59
CA ALA A 159 14.97 -16.07 -12.44
C ALA A 159 15.00 -15.08 -11.23
N PRO A 160 13.89 -14.88 -10.51
CA PRO A 160 13.85 -14.00 -9.36
C PRO A 160 14.81 -14.47 -8.25
N GLU A 161 15.75 -13.62 -7.84
CA GLU A 161 16.42 -13.73 -6.54
C GLU A 161 15.87 -12.64 -5.62
N ALA A 162 15.39 -13.02 -4.43
CA ALA A 162 14.88 -12.07 -3.46
C ALA A 162 15.97 -11.05 -3.07
N PRO A 163 15.64 -9.77 -2.90
CA PRO A 163 16.64 -8.76 -2.56
C PRO A 163 17.32 -9.10 -1.23
N GLN A 164 18.65 -9.15 -1.25
CA GLN A 164 19.46 -9.52 -0.10
C GLN A 164 19.40 -8.46 1.02
N PHE A 165 19.06 -7.21 0.71
CA PHE A 165 19.00 -6.09 1.66
C PHE A 165 17.77 -5.19 1.47
N PRO A 166 16.57 -5.62 1.91
CA PRO A 166 15.33 -4.88 1.70
C PRO A 166 15.34 -3.44 2.21
N THR A 167 16.00 -3.17 3.34
CA THR A 167 16.11 -1.81 3.91
C THR A 167 16.91 -0.87 3.02
N LEU A 168 18.02 -1.34 2.43
CA LEU A 168 18.83 -0.51 1.53
C LEU A 168 18.11 -0.27 0.21
N SER A 169 17.50 -1.32 -0.36
CA SER A 169 16.70 -1.20 -1.58
C SER A 169 15.48 -0.29 -1.38
N PHE A 170 14.90 -0.28 -0.17
CA PHE A 170 13.86 0.67 0.20
C PHE A 170 14.36 2.10 0.22
N GLU A 171 15.49 2.40 0.88
CA GLU A 171 16.03 3.76 0.93
C GLU A 171 16.39 4.28 -0.47
N ASP A 172 16.97 3.44 -1.34
CA ASP A 172 17.26 3.80 -2.72
C ASP A 172 15.99 4.19 -3.50
N LEU A 173 14.89 3.43 -3.33
CA LEU A 173 13.61 3.80 -3.95
C LEU A 173 12.97 5.02 -3.31
N LEU A 174 13.12 5.18 -2.00
CA LEU A 174 12.63 6.34 -1.29
C LEU A 174 13.30 7.62 -1.79
N ASP A 175 14.62 7.59 -2.02
CA ASP A 175 15.36 8.71 -2.62
C ASP A 175 14.81 9.09 -3.99
N ARG A 176 14.56 8.10 -4.85
CA ARG A 176 14.00 8.32 -6.19
C ARG A 176 12.57 8.84 -6.15
N ALA A 177 11.77 8.40 -5.18
CA ALA A 177 10.43 8.93 -4.97
C ALA A 177 10.46 10.38 -4.47
N LEU A 178 11.34 10.70 -3.51
CA LEU A 178 11.49 12.05 -2.95
C LEU A 178 12.08 13.07 -3.93
N GLN A 179 12.72 12.63 -5.02
CA GLN A 179 13.09 13.52 -6.13
C GLN A 179 11.88 14.04 -6.90
N LYS A 180 10.76 13.32 -6.91
CA LYS A 180 9.53 13.66 -7.66
C LYS A 180 8.40 14.17 -6.76
N HIS A 181 8.40 13.73 -5.51
CA HIS A 181 7.35 14.02 -4.54
C HIS A 181 7.98 14.67 -3.32
N GLU A 182 7.32 15.67 -2.73
CA GLU A 182 7.81 16.29 -1.50
C GLU A 182 7.76 15.33 -0.31
N ARG A 183 6.83 14.35 -0.35
CA ARG A 183 6.57 13.43 0.75
C ARG A 183 6.16 12.05 0.25
N VAL A 184 6.56 11.03 1.00
CA VAL A 184 6.17 9.63 0.78
C VAL A 184 5.53 9.09 2.05
N ILE A 185 4.27 8.66 1.95
CA ILE A 185 3.49 8.13 3.06
C ILE A 185 3.17 6.66 2.78
N ILE A 186 3.56 5.78 3.68
CA ILE A 186 3.42 4.33 3.53
C ILE A 186 2.55 3.80 4.66
N ALA A 187 1.42 3.22 4.30
CA ALA A 187 0.57 2.49 5.22
C ALA A 187 0.86 0.99 5.18
N ILE A 188 1.08 0.40 6.35
CA ILE A 188 1.20 -1.05 6.55
C ILE A 188 0.07 -1.47 7.49
N ASP A 189 -0.96 -2.07 6.92
CA ASP A 189 -2.09 -2.63 7.66
C ASP A 189 -1.75 -4.03 8.19
N ASP A 190 -2.61 -4.54 9.07
CA ASP A 190 -2.61 -5.91 9.56
C ASP A 190 -1.37 -6.30 10.37
N LEU A 191 -0.61 -5.33 10.88
CA LEU A 191 0.38 -5.59 11.93
C LEU A 191 -0.30 -6.15 13.19
N ASP A 192 -1.56 -5.78 13.41
CA ASP A 192 -2.44 -6.37 14.42
C ASP A 192 -2.91 -7.80 14.12
N LYS A 193 -2.69 -8.35 12.92
CA LYS A 193 -2.99 -9.76 12.67
C LYS A 193 -1.81 -10.69 12.99
N GLN A 194 -0.68 -10.11 13.39
CA GLN A 194 0.50 -10.85 13.80
C GLN A 194 0.42 -11.21 15.28
N ASP A 195 1.11 -12.29 15.66
CA ASP A 195 1.35 -12.58 17.07
C ASP A 195 2.03 -11.37 17.77
N PRO A 196 1.65 -10.99 19.01
CA PRO A 196 2.21 -9.82 19.68
C PRO A 196 3.72 -9.82 19.84
N ALA A 197 4.35 -10.98 20.08
CA ALA A 197 5.79 -11.08 20.19
C ALA A 197 6.45 -10.83 18.82
N ARG A 198 5.85 -11.38 17.75
CA ARG A 198 6.27 -11.12 16.37
C ARG A 198 6.10 -9.64 16.00
N ALA A 199 4.95 -9.03 16.27
CA ALA A 199 4.69 -7.62 15.97
C ALA A 199 5.73 -6.71 16.65
N ARG A 200 6.06 -6.99 17.92
CA ARG A 200 7.12 -6.29 18.65
C ARG A 200 8.48 -6.48 18.00
N GLN A 201 8.84 -7.71 17.61
CA GLN A 201 10.10 -8.00 16.95
C GLN A 201 10.21 -7.27 15.60
N LEU A 202 9.14 -7.24 14.81
CA LEU A 202 9.07 -6.50 13.55
C LEU A 202 9.34 -5.00 13.74
N LEU A 203 8.70 -4.38 14.74
CA LEU A 203 8.91 -2.97 15.07
C LEU A 203 10.35 -2.69 15.54
N LEU A 204 10.94 -3.59 16.34
CA LEU A 204 12.32 -3.46 16.80
C LEU A 204 13.31 -3.55 15.62
N ASN A 205 13.12 -4.54 14.74
CA ASN A 205 13.96 -4.73 13.57
C ASN A 205 13.86 -3.56 12.58
N ALA A 206 12.68 -2.96 12.47
CA ALA A 206 12.42 -1.84 11.57
C ALA A 206 12.71 -0.46 12.19
N GLN A 207 13.39 -0.37 13.35
CA GLN A 207 13.59 0.92 14.01
C GLN A 207 14.34 1.93 13.12
N GLY A 208 15.31 1.48 12.32
CA GLY A 208 16.01 2.34 11.36
C GLY A 208 15.07 2.87 10.29
N LEU A 209 14.27 1.98 9.69
CA LEU A 209 13.25 2.30 8.69
C LEU A 209 12.23 3.33 9.22
N LEU A 210 11.68 3.08 10.41
CA LEU A 210 10.62 3.91 11.02
C LEU A 210 11.11 5.28 11.51
N LYS A 211 12.42 5.47 11.63
CA LYS A 211 13.07 6.77 11.88
C LYS A 211 13.55 7.45 10.59
N GLY A 212 13.34 6.81 9.44
CA GLY A 212 13.74 7.30 8.14
C GLY A 212 12.90 8.48 7.66
N ARG A 213 13.03 8.81 6.37
CA ARG A 213 12.41 10.00 5.75
C ARG A 213 10.98 9.77 5.24
N ALA A 214 10.51 8.53 5.23
CA ALA A 214 9.13 8.21 4.89
C ALA A 214 8.23 8.35 6.12
N TRP A 215 7.00 8.80 5.90
CA TRP A 215 5.96 8.76 6.93
C TRP A 215 5.33 7.38 6.93
N PHE A 216 5.13 6.79 8.10
CA PHE A 216 4.50 5.48 8.23
C PHE A 216 3.16 5.57 8.96
N LEU A 217 2.17 4.84 8.46
CA LEU A 217 0.91 4.55 9.14
C LEU A 217 0.87 3.04 9.41
N LEU A 218 0.85 2.63 10.67
CA LEU A 218 0.81 1.22 11.07
C LEU A 218 -0.52 0.93 11.77
N THR A 219 -1.19 -0.19 11.49
CA THR A 219 -2.38 -0.58 12.27
C THR A 219 -2.03 -1.54 13.42
N GLY A 220 -2.56 -1.29 14.61
CA GLY A 220 -2.32 -2.11 15.81
C GLY A 220 -3.61 -2.49 16.54
N HIS A 221 -3.55 -3.53 17.37
CA HIS A 221 -4.61 -3.89 18.33
C HIS A 221 -4.06 -3.96 19.75
N PRO A 222 -4.91 -3.82 20.78
CA PRO A 222 -4.56 -4.09 22.16
C PRO A 222 -4.21 -5.53 22.48
#